data_AF-X1MXY6-F1
#
_entry.id   AF-X1MXY6-F1
#
_cell.length_a   1.000
_cell.length_b   1.000
_cell.length_c   1.000
_cell.angle_alpha   90.00
_cell.angle_beta   90.00
_cell.angle_gamma   90.00
#
_symmetry.space_group_name_H-M   'P 1'
#
loop_
_entity.id
_entity.type
_entity.pdbx_description
1 polymer ?
#
loop_
_entity_poly.entity_id
_entity_poly.type
_entity_poly.pdbx_seq_one_letter_code
_entity_poly.pdbx_strand_id
1 'polypeptide(L)'
;AVETTLELYKLTKDRKLLEKAFTFAEKSKAGVLRQSLSENKAKQFAGIPDKLLESERQLKMELSFYEQAIFEEQSKKENADSSQIVLWKDKLFTYKQSYEALMHQFEEEFPNYYNLKYQVNTVSSGEIQEKILDDKTVLIEYFTSDSSLIVFTIDQHNFDVTIVCKPPEFENQIESLRTGLIERDYSAYTAHSYDLYKVLIQPLLPKIRGKNLIIVPDGILGYISFETLITEAAHASKEDYRKLYYLIDDFQMAYSYSATLFFENMTTHRMQRHGDYIGI
;
A
#
# COMPACT_ATOMS: atom_id res chain seq x y z
N ALA A 1 1.86 -12.69 -11.29
CA ALA A 1 0.42 -12.88 -10.99
C ALA A 1 -0.43 -11.75 -11.59
N VAL A 2 -0.15 -10.48 -11.26
CA VAL A 2 -0.86 -9.32 -11.84
C VAL A 2 -0.73 -9.28 -13.36
N GLU A 3 0.50 -9.26 -13.90
CA GLU A 3 0.77 -9.22 -15.35
C GLU A 3 0.12 -10.39 -16.10
N THR A 4 0.33 -11.62 -15.64
CA THR A 4 -0.28 -12.83 -16.21
C THR A 4 -1.81 -12.74 -16.28
N THR A 5 -2.44 -12.14 -15.27
CA THR A 5 -3.89 -11.93 -15.23
C THR A 5 -4.33 -10.90 -16.27
N LEU A 6 -3.54 -9.83 -16.46
CA LEU A 6 -3.80 -8.81 -17.47
C LEU A 6 -3.53 -9.31 -18.90
N GLU A 7 -2.56 -10.21 -19.10
CA GLU A 7 -2.36 -10.91 -20.37
C GLU A 7 -3.58 -11.79 -20.71
N LEU A 8 -4.09 -12.54 -19.73
CA LEU A 8 -5.31 -13.31 -19.91
C LEU A 8 -6.52 -12.41 -20.22
N TYR A 9 -6.61 -11.23 -19.60
CA TYR A 9 -7.62 -10.23 -19.94
C TYR A 9 -7.50 -9.76 -21.39
N LYS A 10 -6.29 -9.54 -21.91
CA LYS A 10 -6.09 -9.14 -23.31
C LYS A 10 -6.66 -10.19 -24.28
N LEU A 11 -6.55 -11.48 -23.93
CA LEU A 11 -7.04 -12.60 -24.73
C LEU A 11 -8.55 -12.84 -24.60
N THR A 12 -9.09 -12.76 -23.37
CA THR A 12 -10.49 -13.16 -23.07
C THR A 12 -11.47 -11.99 -23.03
N LYS A 13 -10.98 -10.77 -22.77
CA LYS A 13 -11.77 -9.56 -22.49
C LYS A 13 -12.72 -9.67 -21.29
N ASP A 14 -12.56 -10.68 -20.43
CA ASP A 14 -13.36 -10.82 -19.21
C ASP A 14 -12.96 -9.77 -18.17
N ARG A 15 -13.82 -8.77 -17.94
CA ARG A 15 -13.59 -7.68 -16.97
C ARG A 15 -13.34 -8.16 -15.55
N LYS A 16 -13.79 -9.36 -15.15
CA LYS A 16 -13.48 -9.94 -13.83
C LYS A 16 -11.98 -10.14 -13.61
N LEU A 17 -11.21 -10.26 -14.69
CA LEU A 17 -9.76 -10.37 -14.61
C LEU A 17 -9.08 -9.04 -14.21
N LEU A 18 -9.71 -7.89 -14.50
CA LEU A 18 -9.20 -6.60 -14.04
C LEU A 18 -9.31 -6.49 -12.50
N GLU A 19 -10.46 -6.88 -11.94
CA GLU A 19 -10.67 -6.93 -10.48
C GLU A 19 -9.69 -7.89 -9.81
N LYS A 20 -9.46 -9.04 -10.45
CA LYS A 20 -8.50 -10.03 -9.94
C LYS A 20 -7.07 -9.52 -9.99
N ALA A 21 -6.69 -8.79 -11.03
CA ALA A 21 -5.38 -8.15 -11.12
C ALA A 21 -5.20 -7.08 -10.03
N PHE A 22 -6.22 -6.25 -9.80
CA PHE A 22 -6.26 -5.27 -8.72
C PHE A 22 -6.13 -5.93 -7.34
N THR A 23 -6.91 -6.97 -7.09
CA THR A 23 -6.82 -7.79 -5.87
C THR A 23 -5.41 -8.32 -5.64
N PHE A 24 -4.72 -8.79 -6.69
CA PHE A 24 -3.34 -9.26 -6.56
C PHE A 24 -2.36 -8.13 -6.28
N ALA A 25 -2.55 -6.95 -6.88
CA ALA A 25 -1.75 -5.77 -6.57
C ALA A 25 -1.94 -5.36 -5.11
N GLU A 26 -3.17 -5.24 -4.63
CA GLU A 26 -3.48 -4.90 -3.23
C GLU A 26 -2.93 -5.95 -2.24
N LYS A 27 -3.05 -7.24 -2.56
CA LYS A 27 -2.45 -8.32 -1.74
C LYS A 27 -0.93 -8.21 -1.63
N SER A 28 -0.26 -7.76 -2.70
CA SER A 28 1.19 -7.56 -2.65
C SER A 28 1.60 -6.41 -1.71
N LYS A 29 0.73 -5.40 -1.56
CA LYS A 29 0.92 -4.25 -0.66
C LYS A 29 0.58 -4.56 0.80
N ALA A 30 -0.03 -5.71 1.09
CA ALA A 30 -0.34 -6.16 2.46
C ALA A 30 0.89 -6.23 3.39
N GLY A 31 2.10 -6.41 2.85
CA GLY A 31 3.35 -6.31 3.60
C GLY A 31 3.60 -4.92 4.18
N VAL A 32 3.49 -3.88 3.34
CA VAL A 32 3.64 -2.47 3.72
C VAL A 32 2.52 -2.04 4.66
N LEU A 33 1.30 -2.52 4.43
CA LEU A 33 0.15 -2.33 5.31
C LEU A 33 0.50 -2.79 6.74
N ARG A 34 0.96 -4.03 6.88
CA ARG A 34 1.37 -4.61 8.18
C ARG A 34 2.50 -3.83 8.85
N GLN A 35 3.42 -3.25 8.08
CA GLN A 35 4.50 -2.41 8.62
C GLN A 35 4.00 -1.05 9.11
N SER A 36 3.22 -0.33 8.30
CA SER A 36 2.62 0.97 8.68
C SER A 36 1.71 0.83 9.91
N LEU A 37 0.96 -0.28 10.00
CA LEU A 37 0.18 -0.62 11.19
C LEU A 37 1.06 -0.88 12.41
N SER A 38 2.25 -1.45 12.23
CA SER A 38 3.20 -1.68 13.32
C SER A 38 3.83 -0.39 13.84
N GLU A 39 4.05 0.58 12.98
CA GLU A 39 4.61 1.90 13.32
C GLU A 39 3.55 2.85 13.91
N ASN A 40 2.28 2.71 13.51
CA ASN A 40 1.14 3.51 14.00
C ASN A 40 0.35 2.90 15.19
N LYS A 41 0.76 1.73 15.73
CA LYS A 41 0.02 0.96 16.77
C LYS A 41 -0.48 1.78 17.96
N ALA A 42 0.21 2.86 18.33
CA ALA A 42 -0.11 3.63 19.53
C ALA A 42 -1.15 4.76 19.31
N LYS A 43 -1.41 5.20 18.07
CA LYS A 43 -2.19 6.43 17.83
C LYS A 43 -3.57 6.22 17.20
N GLN A 44 -3.76 5.19 16.38
CA GLN A 44 -5.04 4.97 15.67
C GLN A 44 -5.98 3.97 16.34
N PHE A 45 -5.45 2.99 17.09
CA PHE A 45 -6.29 2.00 17.77
C PHE A 45 -6.55 2.39 19.22
N ALA A 46 -7.17 3.56 19.40
CA ALA A 46 -7.69 3.99 20.69
C ALA A 46 -8.71 2.94 21.18
N GLY A 47 -8.31 2.09 22.14
CA GLY A 47 -9.20 1.09 22.75
C GLY A 47 -8.62 -0.30 22.94
N ILE A 48 -7.52 -0.67 22.27
CA ILE A 48 -6.86 -1.96 22.54
C ILE A 48 -5.99 -1.81 23.80
N PRO A 49 -6.17 -2.65 24.83
CA PRO A 49 -5.29 -2.64 25.99
C PRO A 49 -3.84 -2.96 25.60
N ASP A 50 -2.89 -2.14 26.04
CA ASP A 50 -1.44 -2.36 25.81
C ASP A 50 -0.99 -3.77 26.20
N LYS A 51 -1.61 -4.34 27.23
CA LYS A 51 -1.36 -5.69 27.70
C LYS A 51 -1.63 -6.76 26.63
N LEU A 52 -2.67 -6.59 25.81
CA LEU A 52 -2.98 -7.54 24.72
C LEU A 52 -1.95 -7.43 23.59
N LEU A 53 -1.54 -6.20 23.23
CA LEU A 53 -0.50 -5.97 22.23
C LEU A 53 0.86 -6.56 22.67
N GLU A 54 1.21 -6.39 23.95
CA GLU A 54 2.42 -6.96 24.51
C GLU A 54 2.35 -8.49 24.60
N SER A 55 1.17 -9.04 24.93
CA SER A 55 0.96 -10.49 24.92
C SER A 55 1.14 -11.08 23.52
N GLU A 56 0.63 -10.41 22.49
CA GLU A 56 0.84 -10.82 21.10
C GLU A 56 2.34 -10.82 20.72
N ARG A 57 3.05 -9.76 21.10
CA ARG A 57 4.49 -9.63 20.85
C ARG A 57 5.26 -10.76 21.53
N GLN A 58 4.97 -11.04 22.80
CA GLN A 58 5.60 -12.10 23.56
C GLN A 58 5.35 -13.46 22.94
N LEU A 59 4.08 -13.79 22.63
CA LEU A 59 3.72 -15.07 22.02
C LEU A 59 4.45 -15.30 20.70
N LYS A 60 4.60 -14.27 19.86
CA LYS A 60 5.38 -14.37 18.61
C LYS A 60 6.85 -14.62 18.83
N MET A 61 7.46 -13.98 19.83
CA MET A 61 8.86 -14.22 20.18
C MET A 61 9.08 -15.65 20.67
N GLU A 62 8.21 -16.16 21.55
CA GLU A 62 8.27 -17.54 22.04
C GLU A 62 8.09 -18.56 20.90
N LEU A 63 7.09 -18.36 20.03
CA LEU A 63 6.87 -19.21 18.86
C LEU A 63 8.11 -19.28 17.97
N SER A 64 8.67 -18.12 17.62
CA SER A 64 9.89 -18.04 16.79
C SER A 64 11.09 -18.70 17.47
N PHE A 65 11.24 -18.51 18.79
CA PHE A 65 12.32 -19.11 19.57
C PHE A 65 12.24 -20.64 19.54
N TYR A 66 11.08 -21.22 19.84
CA TYR A 66 10.94 -22.69 19.88
C TYR A 66 10.98 -23.32 18.50
N GLU A 67 10.45 -22.66 17.46
CA GLU A 67 10.60 -23.14 16.07
C GLU A 67 12.08 -23.20 15.66
N GLN A 68 12.84 -22.15 15.99
CA GLN A 68 14.28 -22.10 15.72
C GLN A 68 15.06 -23.13 16.54
N ALA A 69 14.80 -23.25 17.84
CA ALA A 69 15.48 -24.20 18.72
C ALA A 69 15.25 -25.66 18.28
N ILE A 70 14.01 -26.00 17.89
CA ILE A 70 13.70 -27.33 17.35
C ILE A 70 14.46 -27.58 16.05
N PHE A 71 14.47 -26.61 15.12
CA PHE A 71 15.17 -26.73 13.85
C PHE A 71 16.68 -26.93 14.03
N GLU A 72 17.30 -26.12 14.90
CA GLU A 72 18.73 -26.21 15.22
C GLU A 72 19.11 -27.56 15.84
N GLU A 73 18.28 -28.05 16.77
CA GLU A 73 18.53 -29.34 17.42
C GLU A 73 18.33 -30.52 16.47
N GLN A 74 17.28 -30.49 15.64
CA GLN A 74 17.08 -31.51 14.60
C GLN A 74 18.22 -31.52 13.57
N SER A 75 18.83 -30.37 13.29
CA SER A 75 19.96 -30.25 12.38
C SER A 75 21.23 -30.95 12.88
N LYS A 76 21.31 -31.29 14.17
CA LYS A 76 22.41 -32.07 14.77
C LYS A 76 22.36 -33.58 14.45
N LYS A 77 21.28 -34.05 13.79
CA LYS A 77 21.09 -35.45 13.35
C LYS A 77 21.32 -36.47 14.46
N GLU A 78 22.38 -37.28 14.37
CA GLU A 78 22.69 -38.36 15.33
C GLU A 78 23.01 -37.84 16.74
N ASN A 79 23.40 -36.57 16.87
CA ASN A 79 23.67 -35.92 18.15
C ASN A 79 22.47 -35.11 18.68
N ALA A 80 21.29 -35.22 18.06
CA ALA A 80 20.10 -34.48 18.48
C ALA A 80 19.52 -35.05 19.78
N ASP A 81 19.25 -34.18 20.75
CA ASP A 81 18.50 -34.57 21.94
C ASP A 81 17.00 -34.71 21.62
N SER A 82 16.60 -35.95 21.38
CA SER A 82 15.21 -36.31 21.07
C SER A 82 14.23 -35.92 22.19
N SER A 83 14.67 -35.94 23.45
CA SER A 83 13.83 -35.61 24.59
C SER A 83 13.59 -34.10 24.71
N GLN A 84 14.63 -33.31 24.42
CA GLN A 84 14.55 -31.85 24.38
C GLN A 84 13.64 -31.36 23.24
N ILE A 85 13.71 -32.00 22.07
CA ILE A 85 12.82 -31.72 20.94
C ILE A 85 11.36 -31.96 21.31
N VAL A 86 11.04 -33.05 22.01
CA VAL A 86 9.68 -33.36 22.46
C VAL A 86 9.17 -32.29 23.42
N LEU A 87 10.00 -31.89 24.39
CA LEU A 87 9.66 -30.83 25.35
C LEU A 87 9.39 -29.49 24.65
N TRP A 88 10.22 -29.09 23.69
CA TRP A 88 10.02 -27.86 22.94
C TRP A 88 8.81 -27.91 22.01
N LYS A 89 8.49 -29.08 21.44
CA LYS A 89 7.26 -29.25 20.66
C LYS A 89 6.01 -29.08 21.51
N ASP A 90 6.02 -29.57 22.75
CA ASP A 90 4.92 -29.38 23.70
C ASP A 90 4.74 -27.89 24.08
N LYS A 91 5.86 -27.19 24.33
CA LYS A 91 5.85 -25.73 24.54
C LYS A 91 5.33 -24.99 23.32
N LEU A 92 5.83 -25.32 22.13
CA LEU A 92 5.40 -24.72 20.87
C LEU A 92 3.90 -24.92 20.66
N PHE A 93 3.37 -26.11 20.92
CA PHE A 93 1.94 -26.40 20.82
C PHE A 93 1.11 -25.55 21.80
N THR A 94 1.57 -25.41 23.05
CA THR A 94 0.91 -24.57 24.06
C THR A 94 0.88 -23.10 23.65
N TYR A 95 2.01 -22.57 23.14
CA TYR A 95 2.07 -21.19 22.67
C TYR A 95 1.25 -20.97 21.39
N LYS A 96 1.14 -21.98 20.50
CA LYS A 96 0.26 -21.91 19.32
C LYS A 96 -1.21 -21.78 19.72
N GLN A 97 -1.67 -22.61 20.66
CA GLN A 97 -3.05 -22.50 21.19
C GLN A 97 -3.30 -21.13 21.86
N SER A 98 -2.34 -20.63 22.64
CA SER A 98 -2.46 -19.33 23.29
C SER A 98 -2.51 -18.18 22.28
N TYR A 99 -1.72 -18.29 21.20
CA TYR A 99 -1.74 -17.32 20.11
C TYR A 99 -3.06 -17.38 19.33
N GLU A 100 -3.56 -18.57 19.01
CA GLU A 100 -4.87 -18.75 18.36
C GLU A 100 -6.02 -18.18 19.20
N ALA A 101 -6.01 -18.41 20.51
CA ALA A 101 -7.01 -17.83 21.42
C ALA A 101 -6.94 -16.29 21.44
N LEU A 102 -5.73 -15.72 21.46
CA LEU A 102 -5.56 -14.27 21.37
C LEU A 102 -6.02 -13.71 20.01
N MET A 103 -5.80 -14.45 18.91
CA MET A 103 -6.30 -14.08 17.59
C MET A 103 -7.83 -14.07 17.56
N HIS A 104 -8.48 -15.08 18.13
CA HIS A 104 -9.93 -15.11 18.27
C HIS A 104 -10.46 -13.94 19.11
N GLN A 105 -9.78 -13.61 20.21
CA GLN A 105 -10.12 -12.45 21.02
C GLN A 105 -10.01 -11.14 20.22
N PHE A 106 -8.95 -10.99 19.41
CA PHE A 106 -8.86 -9.84 18.50
C PHE A 106 -9.97 -9.83 17.46
N GLU A 107 -10.36 -10.98 16.91
CA GLU A 107 -11.45 -11.10 15.92
C GLU A 107 -12.80 -10.66 16.50
N GLU A 108 -13.12 -11.07 17.74
CA GLU A 108 -14.41 -10.78 18.37
C GLU A 108 -14.46 -9.39 19.01
N GLU A 109 -13.43 -9.01 19.78
CA GLU A 109 -13.44 -7.78 20.58
C GLU A 109 -12.86 -6.58 19.83
N PHE A 110 -11.97 -6.82 18.85
CA PHE A 110 -11.26 -5.78 18.10
C PHE A 110 -11.29 -6.03 16.59
N PRO A 111 -12.48 -6.25 15.98
CA PRO A 111 -12.61 -6.73 14.59
C PRO A 111 -11.92 -5.81 13.57
N ASN A 112 -11.92 -4.49 13.80
CA ASN A 112 -11.21 -3.54 12.92
C ASN A 112 -9.70 -3.78 12.92
N TYR A 113 -9.10 -4.03 14.09
CA TYR A 113 -7.68 -4.34 14.20
C TYR A 113 -7.37 -5.72 13.62
N TYR A 114 -8.22 -6.72 13.90
CA TYR A 114 -8.02 -8.07 13.43
C TYR A 114 -8.10 -8.17 11.90
N ASN A 115 -9.12 -7.56 11.31
CA ASN A 115 -9.29 -7.55 9.86
C ASN A 115 -8.11 -6.87 9.20
N LEU A 116 -7.76 -5.66 9.63
CA LEU A 116 -6.67 -4.88 9.07
C LEU A 116 -5.29 -5.55 9.20
N LYS A 117 -5.06 -6.34 10.26
CA LYS A 117 -3.77 -6.98 10.52
C LYS A 117 -3.64 -8.42 10.01
N TYR A 118 -4.73 -9.20 10.04
CA TYR A 118 -4.70 -10.65 9.79
C TYR A 118 -5.60 -11.09 8.63
N GLN A 119 -6.66 -10.37 8.30
CA GLN A 119 -7.43 -10.63 7.09
C GLN A 119 -6.92 -9.78 5.94
N VAL A 120 -6.33 -10.40 4.92
CA VAL A 120 -6.03 -9.69 3.67
C VAL A 120 -7.32 -9.60 2.85
N ASN A 121 -8.35 -8.98 3.42
CA ASN A 121 -9.54 -8.57 2.68
C ASN A 121 -9.16 -7.32 1.91
N THR A 122 -8.84 -7.51 0.64
CA THR A 122 -8.63 -6.38 -0.25
C THR A 122 -9.98 -5.80 -0.61
N VAL A 123 -10.10 -4.48 -0.53
CA VAL A 123 -11.27 -3.78 -1.02
C VAL A 123 -11.46 -4.06 -2.52
N SER A 124 -12.70 -4.20 -2.98
CA SER A 124 -13.01 -4.26 -4.42
C SER A 124 -13.18 -2.86 -5.01
N SER A 125 -13.03 -2.71 -6.34
CA SER A 125 -13.27 -1.41 -6.97
C SER A 125 -14.70 -0.92 -6.74
N GLY A 126 -15.68 -1.83 -6.79
CA GLY A 126 -17.09 -1.52 -6.55
C GLY A 126 -17.37 -0.98 -5.15
N GLU A 127 -16.68 -1.50 -4.12
CA GLU A 127 -16.81 -0.97 -2.75
C GLU A 127 -16.20 0.43 -2.63
N ILE A 128 -15.04 0.68 -3.25
CA ILE A 128 -14.44 2.02 -3.31
C ILE A 128 -15.41 3.01 -3.97
N GLN A 129 -16.01 2.62 -5.08
CA GLN A 129 -16.96 3.43 -5.84
C GLN A 129 -18.23 3.75 -5.05
N GLU A 130 -18.84 2.74 -4.42
CA GLU A 130 -20.10 2.90 -3.71
C GLU A 130 -19.94 3.69 -2.40
N LYS A 131 -18.88 3.42 -1.65
CA LYS A 131 -18.79 3.89 -0.25
C LYS A 131 -17.90 5.10 -0.07
N ILE A 132 -17.05 5.46 -1.03
CA ILE A 132 -16.00 6.46 -0.79
C ILE A 132 -15.94 7.56 -1.83
N LEU A 133 -15.85 7.19 -3.11
CA LEU A 133 -15.58 8.18 -4.16
C LEU A 133 -16.83 8.99 -4.50
N ASP A 134 -16.65 10.31 -4.52
CA ASP A 134 -17.59 11.23 -5.15
C ASP A 134 -17.24 11.43 -6.63
N ASP A 135 -18.10 12.13 -7.36
CA ASP A 135 -17.94 12.39 -8.80
C ASP A 135 -16.66 13.18 -9.15
N LYS A 136 -16.03 13.78 -8.14
CA LYS A 136 -14.87 14.67 -8.28
C LYS A 136 -13.57 14.01 -7.86
N THR A 137 -13.58 12.77 -7.40
CA THR A 137 -12.39 12.11 -6.87
C THR A 137 -12.04 10.87 -7.68
N VAL A 138 -10.75 10.64 -7.89
CA VAL A 138 -10.23 9.45 -8.56
C VAL A 138 -9.09 8.86 -7.74
N LEU A 139 -9.15 7.55 -7.54
CA LEU A 139 -8.06 6.78 -6.94
C LEU A 139 -7.17 6.25 -8.06
N ILE A 140 -5.87 6.50 -7.92
CA ILE A 140 -4.82 6.06 -8.83
C ILE A 140 -3.88 5.17 -8.03
N GLU A 141 -3.94 3.87 -8.29
CA GLU A 141 -3.05 2.90 -7.68
C GLU A 141 -2.03 2.39 -8.67
N TYR A 142 -0.76 2.54 -8.30
CA TYR A 142 0.37 2.04 -9.05
C TYR A 142 0.76 0.64 -8.56
N PHE A 143 1.15 -0.21 -9.50
CA PHE A 143 1.83 -1.47 -9.27
C PHE A 143 3.04 -1.56 -10.20
N THR A 144 4.22 -1.68 -9.63
CA THR A 144 5.49 -1.68 -10.36
C THR A 144 5.94 -3.11 -10.59
N SER A 145 6.15 -3.49 -11.86
CA SER A 145 6.86 -4.71 -12.25
C SER A 145 8.27 -4.40 -12.73
N ASP A 146 9.01 -5.42 -13.17
CA ASP A 146 10.39 -5.25 -13.65
C ASP A 146 10.48 -4.33 -14.87
N SER A 147 9.51 -4.37 -15.79
CA SER A 147 9.55 -3.63 -17.06
C SER A 147 8.34 -2.72 -17.29
N SER A 148 7.29 -2.84 -16.48
CA SER A 148 6.03 -2.15 -16.70
C SER A 148 5.52 -1.51 -15.41
N LEU A 149 4.78 -0.43 -15.59
CA LEU A 149 3.97 0.19 -14.57
C LEU A 149 2.51 -0.09 -14.90
N ILE A 150 1.83 -0.76 -13.98
CA ILE A 150 0.39 -1.03 -14.08
C ILE A 150 -0.30 0.00 -13.20
N VAL A 151 -1.24 0.73 -13.78
CA VAL A 151 -1.98 1.79 -13.10
C VAL A 151 -3.46 1.47 -13.11
N PHE A 152 -4.00 1.23 -11.92
CA PHE A 152 -5.43 1.09 -11.68
C PHE A 152 -6.02 2.48 -11.45
N THR A 153 -7.02 2.87 -12.24
CA THR A 153 -7.72 4.14 -12.11
C THR A 153 -9.18 3.86 -11.79
N ILE A 154 -9.62 4.29 -10.61
CA ILE A 154 -10.96 4.05 -10.08
C ILE A 154 -11.62 5.41 -9.83
N ASP A 155 -12.68 5.72 -10.57
CA ASP A 155 -13.61 6.81 -10.24
C ASP A 155 -14.99 6.23 -9.91
N GLN A 156 -15.94 7.06 -9.49
CA GLN A 156 -17.27 6.61 -9.05
C GLN A 156 -18.01 5.70 -10.06
N HIS A 157 -17.68 5.75 -11.36
CA HIS A 157 -18.40 5.01 -12.39
C HIS A 157 -17.53 4.08 -13.23
N ASN A 158 -16.22 4.30 -13.24
CA ASN A 158 -15.29 3.61 -14.11
C ASN A 158 -14.16 2.96 -13.31
N PHE A 159 -13.81 1.76 -13.75
CA PHE A 159 -12.61 1.07 -13.33
C PHE A 159 -11.80 0.68 -14.56
N ASP A 160 -10.59 1.22 -14.62
CA ASP A 160 -9.68 1.08 -15.74
C ASP A 160 -8.28 0.65 -15.31
N VAL A 161 -7.59 -0.01 -16.24
CA VAL A 161 -6.18 -0.39 -16.08
C VAL A 161 -5.37 0.13 -17.25
N THR A 162 -4.35 0.92 -16.96
CA THR A 162 -3.37 1.44 -17.92
C THR A 162 -2.04 0.73 -17.68
N ILE A 163 -1.41 0.24 -18.76
CA ILE A 163 -0.07 -0.36 -18.68
C ILE A 163 0.90 0.58 -19.40
N VAL A 164 1.91 1.03 -18.69
CA VAL A 164 2.96 1.92 -19.21
C VAL A 164 4.29 1.16 -19.18
N CYS A 165 5.01 1.14 -20.30
CA CYS A 165 6.37 0.58 -20.30
C CYS A 165 7.31 1.53 -19.56
N LYS A 166 8.10 0.99 -18.62
CA LYS A 166 9.10 1.80 -17.92
C LYS A 166 10.25 2.11 -18.88
N PRO A 167 10.72 3.37 -18.96
CA PRO A 167 11.99 3.65 -19.63
C PRO A 167 13.14 2.93 -18.90
N PRO A 168 14.23 2.56 -19.59
CA PRO A 168 15.37 1.86 -18.97
C PRO A 168 15.99 2.62 -17.78
N GLU A 169 15.88 3.94 -17.78
CA GLU A 169 16.45 4.85 -16.80
C GLU A 169 15.44 5.24 -15.72
N PHE A 170 14.26 4.62 -15.66
CA PHE A 170 13.15 5.04 -14.81
C PHE A 170 13.53 5.17 -13.33
N GLU A 171 14.14 4.14 -12.74
CA GLU A 171 14.56 4.17 -11.35
C GLU A 171 15.65 5.23 -11.11
N ASN A 172 16.57 5.40 -12.06
CA ASN A 172 17.60 6.44 -11.99
C ASN A 172 16.98 7.85 -12.06
N GLN A 173 15.96 8.06 -12.90
CA GLN A 173 15.25 9.34 -13.00
C GLN A 173 14.59 9.71 -11.67
N ILE A 174 14.06 8.73 -10.91
CA ILE A 174 13.44 8.98 -9.60
C ILE A 174 14.50 9.39 -8.57
N GLU A 175 15.63 8.67 -8.50
CA GLU A 175 16.72 9.04 -7.60
C GLU A 175 17.37 10.37 -7.97
N SER A 176 17.54 10.65 -9.26
CA SER A 176 18.05 11.94 -9.75
C SER A 176 17.08 13.09 -9.49
N LEU A 177 15.77 12.88 -9.61
CA LEU A 177 14.75 13.86 -9.19
C LEU A 177 14.91 14.21 -7.71
N ARG A 178 14.99 13.17 -6.86
CA ARG A 178 15.13 13.31 -5.41
C ARG A 178 16.43 14.01 -5.02
N THR A 179 17.55 13.59 -5.62
CA THR A 179 18.86 14.20 -5.39
C THR A 179 18.88 15.64 -5.86
N GLY A 180 18.32 15.93 -7.04
CA GLY A 180 18.20 17.30 -7.56
C GLY A 180 17.41 18.23 -6.64
N LEU A 181 16.34 17.73 -6.00
CA LEU A 181 15.61 18.49 -4.98
C LEU A 181 16.44 18.76 -3.71
N ILE A 182 17.21 17.78 -3.24
CA ILE A 182 18.04 17.89 -2.03
C ILE A 182 19.22 18.84 -2.27
N GLU A 183 19.92 18.66 -3.39
CA GLU A 183 21.12 19.41 -3.77
C GLU A 183 20.80 20.75 -4.44
N ARG A 184 19.51 20.99 -4.74
CA ARG A 184 19.00 22.18 -5.45
C ARG A 184 19.56 22.31 -6.87
N ASP A 185 19.86 21.18 -7.52
CA ASP A 185 20.21 21.13 -8.94
C ASP A 185 18.95 21.31 -9.79
N TYR A 186 18.76 22.53 -10.30
CA TYR A 186 17.60 22.91 -11.08
C TYR A 186 17.48 22.11 -12.38
N SER A 187 18.61 21.86 -13.06
CA SER A 187 18.61 21.19 -14.36
C SER A 187 18.27 19.71 -14.19
N ALA A 188 18.90 19.03 -13.23
CA ALA A 188 18.60 17.63 -12.93
C ALA A 188 17.14 17.48 -12.49
N TYR A 189 16.69 18.33 -11.57
CA TYR A 189 15.30 18.32 -11.11
C TYR A 189 14.30 18.50 -12.26
N THR A 190 14.42 19.56 -13.05
CA THR A 190 13.42 19.90 -14.07
C THR A 190 13.36 18.88 -15.21
N ALA A 191 14.51 18.35 -15.65
CA ALA A 191 14.56 17.34 -16.69
C ALA A 191 13.84 16.05 -16.24
N HIS A 192 14.20 15.52 -15.07
CA HIS A 192 13.63 14.27 -14.55
C HIS A 192 12.17 14.44 -14.10
N SER A 193 11.81 15.61 -13.59
CA SER A 193 10.44 15.94 -13.18
C SER A 193 9.46 15.86 -14.35
N TYR A 194 9.80 16.47 -15.49
CA TYR A 194 8.96 16.42 -16.68
C TYR A 194 8.93 15.02 -17.32
N ASP A 195 10.07 14.32 -17.32
CA ASP A 195 10.12 12.95 -17.83
C ASP A 195 9.23 11.99 -17.02
N LEU A 196 9.27 12.09 -15.70
CA LEU A 196 8.42 11.29 -14.82
C LEU A 196 6.95 11.67 -14.96
N TYR A 197 6.61 12.95 -15.14
CA TYR A 197 5.22 13.37 -15.44
C TYR A 197 4.67 12.67 -16.69
N LYS A 198 5.45 12.61 -17.78
CA LYS A 198 5.03 11.96 -19.04
C LYS A 198 4.77 10.47 -18.88
N VAL A 199 5.47 9.80 -17.96
CA VAL A 199 5.29 8.37 -17.69
C VAL A 199 4.17 8.12 -16.69
N LEU A 200 4.12 8.88 -15.60
CA LEU A 200 3.27 8.61 -14.45
C LEU A 200 1.85 9.18 -14.59
N ILE A 201 1.71 10.34 -15.22
CA ILE A 201 0.49 11.16 -15.14
C ILE A 201 -0.12 11.42 -16.51
N GLN A 202 0.70 11.77 -17.51
CA GLN A 202 0.20 12.11 -18.85
C GLN A 202 -0.71 11.03 -19.46
N PRO A 203 -0.43 9.70 -19.33
CA PRO A 203 -1.30 8.66 -19.88
C PRO A 203 -2.70 8.61 -19.23
N LEU A 204 -2.83 9.19 -18.03
CA LEU A 204 -4.05 9.15 -17.22
C LEU A 204 -4.92 10.41 -17.39
N LEU A 205 -4.37 11.49 -17.96
CA LEU A 205 -5.05 12.79 -18.11
C LEU A 205 -6.48 12.72 -18.67
N PRO A 206 -6.80 11.88 -19.67
CA PRO A 206 -8.17 11.78 -20.18
C PRO A 206 -9.21 11.39 -19.12
N LYS A 207 -8.78 10.75 -18.01
CA LYS A 207 -9.64 10.19 -16.97
C LYS A 207 -9.64 11.01 -15.68
N ILE A 208 -8.56 11.75 -15.43
CA ILE A 208 -8.31 12.40 -14.14
C ILE A 208 -8.52 13.91 -14.16
N ARG A 209 -8.56 14.55 -15.35
CA ARG A 209 -8.69 16.02 -15.47
C ARG A 209 -9.88 16.57 -14.67
N GLY A 210 -9.62 17.59 -13.87
CA GLY A 210 -10.62 18.25 -13.04
C GLY A 210 -11.07 17.45 -11.81
N LYS A 211 -10.38 16.35 -11.49
CA LYS A 211 -10.65 15.52 -10.30
C LYS A 211 -9.56 15.71 -9.25
N ASN A 212 -9.93 15.48 -8.00
CA ASN A 212 -9.01 15.30 -6.89
C ASN A 212 -8.40 13.90 -6.98
N LEU A 213 -7.09 13.79 -6.76
CA LEU A 213 -6.35 12.55 -6.92
C LEU A 213 -6.04 11.93 -5.56
N ILE A 214 -6.33 10.64 -5.41
CA ILE A 214 -5.78 9.82 -4.33
C ILE A 214 -4.70 8.94 -4.94
N ILE A 215 -3.45 9.20 -4.60
CA ILE A 215 -2.29 8.48 -5.13
C ILE A 215 -1.91 7.35 -4.17
N VAL A 216 -1.89 6.13 -4.68
CA VAL A 216 -1.36 4.94 -4.00
C VAL A 216 -0.09 4.51 -4.73
N PRO A 217 1.10 4.98 -4.31
CA PRO A 217 2.35 4.64 -4.97
C PRO A 217 2.77 3.19 -4.69
N ASP A 218 3.78 2.72 -5.41
CA ASP A 218 4.38 1.41 -5.19
C ASP A 218 5.90 1.48 -5.22
N GLY A 219 6.54 0.79 -4.28
CA GLY A 219 8.01 0.72 -4.18
C GLY A 219 8.67 2.09 -4.22
N ILE A 220 9.59 2.27 -5.18
CA ILE A 220 10.39 3.49 -5.35
C ILE A 220 9.53 4.75 -5.67
N LEU A 221 8.31 4.58 -6.18
CA LEU A 221 7.39 5.70 -6.42
C LEU A 221 6.97 6.39 -5.13
N GLY A 222 7.08 5.72 -3.98
CA GLY A 222 6.82 6.31 -2.67
C GLY A 222 7.79 7.44 -2.30
N TYR A 223 8.93 7.57 -3.00
CA TYR A 223 9.87 8.68 -2.80
C TYR A 223 9.52 9.93 -3.62
N ILE A 224 8.51 9.85 -4.49
CA ILE A 224 8.11 10.97 -5.34
C ILE A 224 7.02 11.78 -4.64
N SER A 225 7.28 13.06 -4.43
CA SER A 225 6.23 14.05 -4.19
C SER A 225 5.59 14.43 -5.53
N PHE A 226 4.51 13.75 -5.92
CA PHE A 226 3.86 13.93 -7.23
C PHE A 226 3.41 15.37 -7.47
N GLU A 227 3.06 16.09 -6.41
CA GLU A 227 2.70 17.51 -6.44
C GLU A 227 3.83 18.39 -7.00
N THR A 228 5.08 17.94 -6.90
CA THR A 228 6.27 18.67 -7.39
C THR A 228 6.63 18.33 -8.84
N LEU A 229 5.90 17.42 -9.50
CA LEU A 229 6.17 17.12 -10.90
C LEU A 229 5.79 18.34 -11.77
N ILE A 230 6.65 18.72 -12.71
CA ILE A 230 6.34 19.79 -13.67
C ILE A 230 5.62 19.18 -14.87
N THR A 231 4.61 19.88 -15.38
CA THR A 231 3.75 19.35 -16.46
C THR A 231 4.17 19.84 -17.84
N GLU A 232 5.20 20.68 -17.92
CA GLU A 232 5.82 21.17 -19.15
C GLU A 232 7.34 21.27 -19.02
N ALA A 233 8.04 21.28 -20.15
CA ALA A 233 9.50 21.38 -20.16
C ALA A 233 9.96 22.74 -19.63
N ALA A 234 10.87 22.75 -18.66
CA ALA A 234 11.42 23.98 -18.11
C ALA A 234 12.15 24.80 -19.19
N HIS A 235 11.92 26.12 -19.17
CA HIS A 235 12.64 27.02 -20.06
C HIS A 235 14.11 27.15 -19.63
N ALA A 236 15.04 26.88 -20.56
CA ALA A 236 16.48 26.84 -20.32
C ALA A 236 17.12 28.16 -19.81
N SER A 237 16.40 29.29 -19.86
CA SER A 237 17.02 30.61 -19.71
C SER A 237 17.16 31.14 -18.28
N LYS A 238 16.46 30.59 -17.28
CA LYS A 238 16.58 31.02 -15.86
C LYS A 238 16.22 29.89 -14.89
N GLU A 239 17.12 29.61 -13.96
CA GLU A 239 16.89 28.74 -12.78
C GLU A 239 15.93 29.42 -11.80
N ASP A 240 14.63 29.46 -12.13
CA ASP A 240 13.61 30.07 -11.28
C ASP A 240 12.47 29.09 -11.05
N TYR A 241 12.56 28.33 -9.95
CA TYR A 241 11.55 27.34 -9.55
C TYR A 241 10.13 27.91 -9.51
N ARG A 242 9.96 29.20 -9.17
CA ARG A 242 8.64 29.84 -9.06
C ARG A 242 7.92 30.03 -10.40
N LYS A 243 8.61 29.83 -11.51
CA LYS A 243 8.06 29.97 -12.86
C LYS A 243 7.70 28.63 -13.50
N LEU A 244 7.97 27.53 -12.80
CA LEU A 244 7.59 26.21 -13.25
C LEU A 244 6.09 26.01 -13.00
N TYR A 245 5.43 25.32 -13.92
CA TYR A 245 4.04 24.91 -13.77
C TYR A 245 4.01 23.49 -13.19
N TYR A 246 3.52 23.37 -11.97
CA TYR A 246 3.57 22.15 -11.17
C TYR A 246 2.25 21.40 -11.25
N LEU A 247 2.31 20.10 -11.02
CA LEU A 247 1.12 19.26 -11.05
C LEU A 247 0.11 19.64 -9.97
N ILE A 248 0.57 20.21 -8.85
CA ILE A 248 -0.30 20.75 -7.79
C ILE A 248 -1.17 21.92 -8.26
N ASP A 249 -0.79 22.61 -9.33
CA ASP A 249 -1.55 23.74 -9.88
C ASP A 249 -2.83 23.25 -10.58
N ASP A 250 -2.82 22.02 -11.10
CA ASP A 250 -3.95 21.40 -11.79
C ASP A 250 -4.77 20.46 -10.88
N PHE A 251 -4.14 19.85 -9.87
CA PHE A 251 -4.72 18.75 -9.10
C PHE A 251 -4.53 18.91 -7.59
N GLN A 252 -5.61 18.73 -6.84
CA GLN A 252 -5.53 18.46 -5.40
C GLN A 252 -5.19 16.98 -5.19
N MET A 253 -4.26 16.69 -4.28
CA MET A 253 -3.75 15.33 -4.08
C MET A 253 -3.80 14.90 -2.61
N ALA A 254 -4.12 13.63 -2.40
CA ALA A 254 -3.95 12.92 -1.15
C ALA A 254 -3.21 11.61 -1.41
N TYR A 255 -2.56 11.07 -0.37
CA TYR A 255 -1.77 9.85 -0.47
C TYR A 255 -2.32 8.76 0.45
N SER A 256 -2.19 7.52 0.01
CA SER A 256 -2.42 6.33 0.85
C SER A 256 -1.44 5.22 0.51
N TYR A 257 -1.17 4.34 1.46
CA TYR A 257 -0.29 3.17 1.27
C TYR A 257 -0.95 2.05 0.46
N SER A 258 -2.28 1.94 0.52
CA SER A 258 -3.07 1.02 -0.29
C SER A 258 -4.49 1.55 -0.46
N ALA A 259 -5.24 1.03 -1.43
CA ALA A 259 -6.64 1.35 -1.57
C ALA A 259 -7.48 0.80 -0.40
N THR A 260 -7.12 -0.38 0.10
CA THR A 260 -7.77 -1.02 1.26
C THR A 260 -7.63 -0.17 2.52
N LEU A 261 -6.42 0.33 2.83
CA LEU A 261 -6.20 1.18 4.01
C LEU A 261 -6.94 2.52 3.89
N PHE A 262 -6.93 3.10 2.69
CA PHE A 262 -7.70 4.30 2.41
C PHE A 262 -9.18 4.06 2.71
N PHE A 263 -9.69 2.90 2.29
CA PHE A 263 -11.07 2.52 2.46
C PHE A 263 -11.46 2.36 3.93
N GLU A 264 -10.66 1.64 4.70
CA GLU A 264 -10.90 1.43 6.12
C GLU A 264 -10.83 2.73 6.94
N ASN A 265 -9.86 3.61 6.63
CA ASN A 265 -9.75 4.90 7.29
C ASN A 265 -10.98 5.77 7.04
N MET A 266 -11.45 5.87 5.80
CA MET A 266 -12.63 6.68 5.44
C MET A 266 -13.92 6.15 6.08
N THR A 267 -14.11 4.83 6.09
CA THR A 267 -15.30 4.21 6.69
C THR A 267 -15.32 4.38 8.21
N THR A 268 -14.18 4.22 8.89
CA THR A 268 -14.06 4.45 10.34
C THR A 268 -14.38 5.90 10.72
N HIS A 269 -13.83 6.88 10.00
CA HIS A 269 -14.10 8.30 10.28
C HIS A 269 -15.56 8.69 10.02
N ARG A 270 -16.22 8.07 9.02
CA ARG A 270 -17.66 8.29 8.76
C ARG A 270 -18.55 7.70 9.86
N MET A 271 -18.19 6.53 10.39
CA MET A 271 -18.90 5.90 11.52
C MET A 271 -18.78 6.74 12.80
N GLN A 272 -17.59 7.25 13.11
CA GLN A 272 -17.40 8.13 14.29
C GLN A 272 -18.22 9.43 14.18
N ARG A 273 -18.32 10.02 12.99
CA ARG A 273 -19.16 11.22 12.77
C ARG A 273 -20.66 10.97 12.88
N HIS A 274 -21.14 9.73 12.70
CA HIS A 274 -22.54 9.36 12.92
C HIS A 274 -22.83 8.89 14.35
N GLY A 275 -21.81 8.66 15.19
CA GLY A 275 -21.97 8.28 16.60
C GLY A 275 -22.22 9.45 17.56
N ASP A 276 -21.94 10.69 17.15
CA ASP A 276 -22.02 11.89 18.00
C ASP A 276 -23.29 12.73 17.76
N TYR A 277 -24.44 12.08 17.54
CA TYR A 277 -25.74 12.75 17.63
C TYR A 277 -26.73 11.93 18.47
N ILE A 278 -26.49 11.89 19.78
CA ILE A 278 -27.58 11.81 20.76
C ILE A 278 -27.33 12.88 21.84
N GLY A 279 -28.24 13.86 21.87
CA GLY A 279 -28.41 14.83 22.96
C GLY A 279 -28.09 16.27 22.52
N ILE A 280 -28.98 17.25 22.61
CA ILE A 280 -30.35 17.36 23.17
C ILE A 280 -31.10 18.35 22.26
#